data_AF-A0A2G9SCW1-F1
#
_entry.id   AF-A0A2G9SCW1-F1
#
_cell.length_a   1.000
_cell.length_b   1.000
_cell.length_c   1.000
_cell.angle_alpha   90.00
_cell.angle_beta   90.00
_cell.angle_gamma   90.00
#
_symmetry.space_group_name_H-M   'P 1'
#
loop_
_entity.id
_entity.type
_entity.pdbx_description
1 polymer ?
#
loop_
_entity_poly.entity_id
_entity_poly.type
_entity_poly.pdbx_seq_one_letter_code
_entity_poly.pdbx_strand_id
1 'polypeptide(L)'
;MKDHNSHDVLLLCTSCHAVSNYYDNNLKQQLAEEFCAPIGCEEGVRMLEDVTRRQVRSAARALLNASRLPEHRKEELLAEIKVFYCVEEVTEETLKEAANLETRIFNETYTPHGLKVVQCFATGGLKSLMELEKRWRQHFLDNMQPKFLPQQWSVDHNHSKLIKKYGEDLPIKLG
;
A
#
# COMPACT_ATOMS: atom_id res chain seq x y z
N MET A 1 -12.21 14.72 7.51
CA MET A 1 -12.51 13.59 6.58
C MET A 1 -12.00 12.24 7.12
N LYS A 2 -10.92 12.19 7.92
CA LYS A 2 -10.74 11.11 8.91
C LYS A 2 -11.33 11.52 10.25
N ASP A 3 -12.65 11.71 10.25
CA ASP A 3 -13.42 11.83 11.49
C ASP A 3 -14.19 10.52 11.60
N HIS A 4 -14.16 9.85 12.75
CA HIS A 4 -14.92 8.62 12.99
C HIS A 4 -16.41 8.94 13.02
N ASN A 5 -16.98 9.20 11.86
CA ASN A 5 -18.38 9.52 11.67
C ASN A 5 -19.19 8.22 11.65
N SER A 6 -20.32 8.20 12.34
CA SER A 6 -21.28 7.09 12.31
C SER A 6 -21.85 6.82 10.92
N HIS A 7 -21.61 7.71 9.95
CA HIS A 7 -21.98 7.52 8.55
C HIS A 7 -20.96 6.68 7.77
N ASP A 8 -19.71 6.64 8.22
CA ASP A 8 -18.59 5.99 7.52
C ASP A 8 -17.99 4.82 8.32
N VAL A 9 -18.42 4.64 9.57
CA VAL A 9 -18.06 3.51 10.43
C VAL A 9 -19.33 2.82 10.92
N LEU A 10 -19.58 1.60 10.42
CA LEU A 10 -20.76 0.80 10.75
C LEU A 10 -20.37 -0.51 11.43
N LEU A 11 -21.18 -0.95 12.38
CA LEU A 11 -21.00 -2.24 13.05
C LEU A 11 -21.59 -3.36 12.21
N LEU A 12 -20.75 -4.33 11.86
CA LEU A 12 -21.15 -5.55 11.16
C LEU A 12 -20.74 -6.77 11.98
N CYS A 13 -21.55 -7.83 11.97
CA CYS A 13 -21.08 -9.12 12.46
C CYS A 13 -20.03 -9.71 11.50
N THR A 14 -19.32 -10.75 11.93
CA THR A 14 -18.23 -11.35 11.15
C THR A 14 -18.66 -11.84 9.77
N SER A 15 -19.85 -12.43 9.65
CA SER A 15 -20.39 -12.89 8.37
C SER A 15 -20.76 -11.73 7.44
N CYS A 16 -21.48 -10.72 7.93
CA CYS A 16 -21.79 -9.53 7.14
C CYS A 16 -20.52 -8.76 6.73
N HIS A 17 -19.51 -8.69 7.60
CA HIS A 17 -18.24 -8.08 7.29
C HIS A 17 -17.48 -8.84 6.18
N ALA A 18 -17.49 -10.17 6.18
CA ALA A 18 -16.90 -10.96 5.11
C ALA A 18 -17.60 -10.71 3.75
N VAL A 19 -18.93 -10.65 3.76
CA VAL A 19 -19.74 -10.34 2.57
C VAL A 19 -19.48 -8.91 2.07
N SER A 20 -19.47 -7.92 2.98
CA SER A 20 -19.13 -6.53 2.64
C SER A 20 -17.76 -6.46 1.98
N ASN A 21 -16.74 -7.07 2.59
CA ASN A 21 -15.39 -7.07 2.03
C ASN A 21 -15.30 -7.69 0.64
N TYR A 22 -16.10 -8.73 0.35
CA TYR A 22 -16.18 -9.30 -0.99
C TYR A 22 -16.67 -8.27 -2.01
N TYR A 23 -17.78 -7.58 -1.74
CA TYR A 23 -18.30 -6.55 -2.63
C TYR A 23 -17.40 -5.30 -2.70
N ASP A 24 -16.84 -4.88 -1.55
CA ASP A 24 -15.90 -3.76 -1.47
C ASP A 24 -14.66 -4.01 -2.33
N ASN A 25 -14.19 -5.26 -2.41
CA ASN A 25 -13.09 -5.62 -3.30
C ASN A 25 -13.47 -5.51 -4.79
N ASN A 26 -14.72 -5.80 -5.15
CA ASN A 26 -15.20 -5.58 -6.52
C ASN A 26 -15.20 -4.09 -6.86
N LEU A 27 -15.67 -3.22 -5.95
CA LEU A 27 -15.62 -1.76 -6.17
C LEU A 27 -14.17 -1.26 -6.22
N LYS A 28 -13.28 -1.74 -5.35
CA LYS A 28 -11.85 -1.39 -5.41
C LYS A 28 -11.25 -1.77 -6.77
N GLN A 29 -11.60 -2.93 -7.30
CA GLN A 29 -11.11 -3.36 -8.61
C GLN A 29 -11.63 -2.46 -9.75
N GLN A 30 -12.90 -2.06 -9.71
CA GLN A 30 -13.44 -1.07 -10.66
C GLN A 30 -12.68 0.26 -10.57
N LEU A 31 -12.45 0.78 -9.36
CA LEU A 31 -11.69 2.01 -9.15
C LEU A 31 -10.22 1.85 -9.60
N ALA A 32 -9.64 0.66 -9.48
CA ALA A 32 -8.29 0.38 -9.95
C ALA A 32 -8.20 0.51 -11.48
N GLU A 33 -9.19 0.02 -12.21
CA GLU A 33 -9.26 0.12 -13.67
C GLU A 33 -9.56 1.55 -14.12
N GLU A 34 -10.56 2.20 -13.52
CA GLU A 34 -10.99 3.57 -13.88
C GLU A 34 -9.90 4.62 -13.67
N PHE A 35 -9.09 4.48 -12.61
CA PHE A 35 -8.10 5.48 -12.20
C PHE A 35 -6.66 5.02 -12.38
N CYS A 36 -6.44 3.93 -13.12
CA CYS A 36 -5.14 3.31 -13.31
C CYS A 36 -4.39 3.11 -11.97
N ALA A 37 -5.12 2.66 -10.94
CA ALA A 37 -4.62 2.45 -9.58
C ALA A 37 -4.56 0.96 -9.23
N PRO A 38 -3.65 0.17 -9.86
CA PRO A 38 -3.64 -1.29 -9.75
C PRO A 38 -3.45 -1.77 -8.30
N ILE A 39 -4.19 -2.81 -7.94
CA ILE A 39 -4.12 -3.48 -6.64
C ILE A 39 -3.22 -4.71 -6.78
N GLY A 40 -2.32 -4.93 -5.81
CA GLY A 40 -1.44 -6.11 -5.81
C GLY A 40 -0.29 -6.07 -6.82
N CYS A 41 0.01 -4.91 -7.40
CA CYS A 41 1.22 -4.69 -8.21
C CYS A 41 2.41 -4.26 -7.32
N GLU A 42 3.63 -4.28 -7.88
CA GLU A 42 4.85 -3.88 -7.16
C GLU A 42 4.77 -2.44 -6.62
N GLU A 43 4.14 -1.50 -7.35
CA GLU A 43 3.90 -0.12 -6.88
C GLU A 43 3.04 -0.06 -5.60
N GLY A 44 2.20 -1.08 -5.39
CA GLY A 44 1.38 -1.23 -4.18
C GLY A 44 2.09 -1.95 -3.03
N VAL A 45 3.32 -2.44 -3.25
CA VAL A 45 4.13 -3.11 -2.22
C VAL A 45 5.04 -2.10 -1.55
N ARG A 46 4.81 -1.86 -0.24
CA ARG A 46 5.58 -0.88 0.54
C ARG A 46 7.05 -1.26 0.73
N MET A 47 7.32 -2.55 0.88
CA MET A 47 8.66 -3.08 1.13
C MET A 47 9.01 -4.14 0.10
N LEU A 48 10.05 -3.89 -0.71
CA LEU A 48 10.54 -4.82 -1.71
C LEU A 48 11.76 -5.57 -1.21
N GLU A 49 11.94 -6.80 -1.68
CA GLU A 49 13.19 -7.52 -1.47
C GLU A 49 14.23 -7.06 -2.51
N ASP A 50 15.30 -6.44 -2.03
CA ASP A 50 16.44 -6.08 -2.85
C ASP A 50 17.23 -7.35 -3.19
N VAL A 51 17.19 -7.71 -4.47
CA VAL A 51 17.80 -8.94 -5.00
C VAL A 51 19.31 -8.94 -4.74
N THR A 52 19.98 -7.81 -4.96
CA THR A 52 21.42 -7.67 -4.79
C THR A 52 21.79 -7.84 -3.32
N ARG A 53 21.11 -7.15 -2.40
CA ARG A 53 21.35 -7.31 -0.95
C ARG A 53 21.09 -8.73 -0.50
N ARG A 54 20.07 -9.39 -1.04
CA ARG A 54 19.76 -10.80 -0.73
C ARG A 54 20.87 -11.74 -1.16
N GLN A 55 21.43 -11.53 -2.36
CA GLN A 55 22.54 -12.34 -2.86
C GLN A 55 23.79 -12.12 -2.00
N VAL A 56 24.14 -10.87 -1.70
CA VAL A 56 25.26 -10.50 -0.81
C VAL A 56 25.11 -11.11 0.58
N ARG A 57 23.90 -11.06 1.17
CA ARG A 57 23.61 -11.71 2.45
C ARG A 57 23.78 -13.22 2.39
N SER A 58 23.30 -13.84 1.31
CA SER A 58 23.45 -15.28 1.09
C SER A 58 24.92 -15.67 0.93
N ALA A 59 25.69 -14.87 0.18
CA ALA A 59 27.12 -15.06 -0.05
C ALA A 59 27.91 -15.03 1.26
N ALA A 60 27.69 -14.00 2.06
CA ALA A 60 28.36 -13.83 3.35
C ALA A 60 28.01 -14.97 4.33
N ARG A 61 26.75 -15.37 4.39
CA ARG A 61 26.32 -16.50 5.23
C ARG A 61 26.93 -17.82 4.79
N ALA A 62 27.09 -18.04 3.48
CA ALA A 62 27.76 -19.23 2.97
C ALA A 62 29.25 -19.23 3.38
N LEU A 63 29.95 -18.11 3.21
CA LEU A 63 31.36 -17.97 3.59
C LEU A 63 31.59 -18.15 5.11
N LEU A 64 30.65 -17.69 5.96
CA LEU A 64 30.76 -17.82 7.41
C LEU A 64 30.42 -19.23 7.94
N ASN A 65 29.44 -19.91 7.34
CA ASN A 65 28.84 -21.11 7.95
C ASN A 65 29.10 -22.42 7.19
N ALA A 66 29.48 -22.37 5.91
CA ALA A 66 29.69 -23.59 5.16
C ALA A 66 31.03 -24.24 5.53
N SER A 67 30.98 -25.49 5.97
CA SER A 67 32.15 -26.28 6.39
C SER A 67 33.09 -26.63 5.23
N ARG A 68 32.56 -26.73 4.00
CA ARG A 68 33.33 -26.95 2.76
C ARG A 68 32.73 -26.16 1.60
N LEU A 69 33.50 -25.22 1.06
CA LEU A 69 33.22 -24.50 -0.17
C LEU A 69 34.39 -24.74 -1.14
N PRO A 70 34.14 -25.11 -2.41
CA PRO A 70 35.17 -25.12 -3.45
C PRO A 70 35.83 -23.74 -3.58
N GLU A 71 37.13 -23.70 -3.87
CA GLU A 71 37.89 -22.43 -3.86
C GLU A 71 37.36 -21.42 -4.87
N HIS A 72 37.05 -21.86 -6.10
CA HIS A 72 36.42 -20.99 -7.11
C HIS A 72 35.13 -20.34 -6.59
N ARG A 73 34.33 -21.08 -5.82
CA ARG A 73 33.06 -20.57 -5.30
C ARG A 73 33.29 -19.55 -4.20
N LYS A 74 34.33 -19.73 -3.37
CA LYS A 74 34.69 -18.70 -2.38
C LYS A 74 35.12 -17.41 -3.06
N GLU A 75 35.95 -17.50 -4.09
CA GLU A 75 36.41 -16.34 -4.87
C GLU A 75 35.25 -15.58 -5.50
N GLU A 76 34.28 -16.28 -6.11
CA GLU A 76 33.05 -15.67 -6.64
C GLU A 76 32.25 -14.92 -5.58
N LEU A 77 31.98 -15.56 -4.43
CA LEU A 77 31.20 -14.96 -3.34
C LEU A 77 31.93 -13.76 -2.73
N LEU A 78 33.25 -13.83 -2.58
CA LEU A 78 34.06 -12.71 -2.11
C LEU A 78 34.03 -11.55 -3.11
N ALA A 79 34.14 -11.83 -4.41
CA ALA A 79 34.07 -10.82 -5.46
C ALA A 79 32.72 -10.08 -5.45
N GLU A 80 31.61 -10.80 -5.27
CA GLU A 80 30.27 -10.22 -5.16
C GLU A 80 30.17 -9.23 -3.98
N ILE A 81 30.70 -9.61 -2.82
CA ILE A 81 30.71 -8.76 -1.61
C ILE A 81 31.62 -7.54 -1.82
N LYS A 82 32.80 -7.71 -2.44
CA LYS A 82 33.71 -6.60 -2.78
C LYS A 82 33.04 -5.56 -3.66
N VAL A 83 32.35 -6.01 -4.71
CA VAL A 83 31.63 -5.12 -5.64
C VAL A 83 30.51 -4.38 -4.91
N PHE A 84 29.75 -5.06 -4.04
CA PHE A 84 28.65 -4.42 -3.31
C PHE A 84 29.12 -3.34 -2.33
N TYR A 85 30.19 -3.60 -1.57
CA TYR A 85 30.73 -2.66 -0.59
C TYR A 85 31.77 -1.69 -1.18
N CYS A 86 32.14 -1.84 -2.46
CA CYS A 86 33.20 -1.10 -3.12
C CYS A 86 34.54 -1.17 -2.36
N VAL A 87 34.93 -2.38 -1.92
CA VAL A 87 36.17 -2.62 -1.15
C VAL A 87 37.13 -3.56 -1.88
N GLU A 88 38.43 -3.37 -1.68
CA GLU A 88 39.47 -4.23 -2.28
C GLU A 88 39.62 -5.56 -1.53
N GLU A 89 39.40 -5.55 -0.21
CA GLU A 89 39.51 -6.71 0.67
C GLU A 89 38.25 -6.86 1.53
N VAL A 90 37.83 -8.12 1.74
CA VAL A 90 36.66 -8.44 2.58
C VAL A 90 37.18 -8.95 3.92
N THR A 91 36.89 -8.24 5.01
CA THR A 91 37.27 -8.65 6.36
C THR A 91 36.18 -9.50 7.01
N GLU A 92 36.48 -10.10 8.17
CA GLU A 92 35.49 -10.84 8.94
C GLU A 92 34.33 -9.94 9.39
N GLU A 93 34.61 -8.67 9.70
CA GLU A 93 33.61 -7.65 10.01
C GLU A 93 32.69 -7.38 8.82
N THR A 94 33.25 -7.20 7.61
CA THR A 94 32.47 -7.05 6.38
C THR A 94 31.55 -8.25 6.15
N LEU A 95 32.03 -9.47 6.38
CA LEU A 95 31.20 -10.68 6.27
C LEU A 95 30.07 -10.71 7.29
N LYS A 96 30.33 -10.34 8.54
CA LYS A 96 29.30 -10.27 9.59
C LYS A 96 28.25 -9.21 9.29
N GLU A 97 28.67 -8.06 8.78
CA GLU A 97 27.75 -7.00 8.35
C GLU A 97 26.88 -7.48 7.18
N ALA A 98 27.51 -8.01 6.13
CA ALA A 98 26.83 -8.53 4.95
C ALA A 98 25.85 -9.67 5.30
N ALA A 99 26.20 -10.57 6.22
CA ALA A 99 25.33 -11.67 6.66
C ALA A 99 24.08 -11.21 7.41
N ASN A 100 24.08 -9.97 7.93
CA ASN A 100 22.98 -9.32 8.63
C ASN A 100 22.32 -8.19 7.81
N LEU A 101 22.68 -8.05 6.54
CA LEU A 101 22.18 -6.99 5.67
C LEU A 101 20.64 -7.02 5.58
N GLU A 102 20.01 -5.86 5.78
CA GLU A 102 18.57 -5.69 5.59
C GLU A 102 18.26 -5.78 4.10
N THR A 103 17.49 -6.80 3.72
CA THR A 103 17.16 -7.07 2.32
C THR A 103 15.79 -6.55 1.95
N ARG A 104 14.94 -6.20 2.93
CA ARG A 104 13.67 -5.55 2.68
C ARG A 104 13.86 -4.05 2.77
N ILE A 105 13.82 -3.40 1.62
CA ILE A 105 13.97 -1.95 1.49
C ILE A 105 12.63 -1.30 1.17
N PHE A 106 12.51 -0.02 1.49
CA PHE A 106 11.32 0.76 1.14
C PHE A 106 11.25 0.93 -0.38
N ASN A 107 10.07 0.70 -0.96
CA ASN A 107 9.84 0.96 -2.37
C ASN A 107 9.66 2.47 -2.61
N GLU A 108 10.63 3.11 -3.26
CA GLU A 108 10.58 4.55 -3.55
C GLU A 108 9.42 4.95 -4.47
N THR A 109 8.90 4.02 -5.28
CA THR A 109 7.73 4.26 -6.14
C THR A 109 6.41 3.91 -5.45
N TYR A 110 6.44 3.56 -4.16
CA TYR A 110 5.27 3.13 -3.42
C TYR A 110 4.16 4.18 -3.45
N THR A 111 3.04 3.82 -4.08
CA THR A 111 1.82 4.61 -4.07
C THR A 111 0.66 3.72 -3.66
N PRO A 112 0.08 3.91 -2.46
CA PRO A 112 -1.10 3.14 -2.05
C PRO A 112 -2.26 3.35 -3.03
N HIS A 113 -2.94 2.28 -3.42
CA HIS A 113 -4.14 2.32 -4.28
C HIS A 113 -5.13 3.42 -3.85
N GLY A 114 -5.52 3.42 -2.56
CA GLY A 114 -6.47 4.39 -2.04
C GLY A 114 -5.99 5.84 -2.13
N LEU A 115 -4.68 6.09 -2.00
CA LEU A 115 -4.12 7.41 -2.18
C LEU A 115 -4.23 7.85 -3.65
N LYS A 116 -3.88 6.96 -4.59
CA LYS A 116 -3.95 7.23 -6.03
C LYS A 116 -5.39 7.55 -6.48
N VAL A 117 -6.37 6.77 -6.01
CA VAL A 117 -7.79 7.03 -6.28
C VAL A 117 -8.20 8.40 -5.74
N VAL A 118 -7.88 8.72 -4.49
CA VAL A 118 -8.23 10.02 -3.89
C VAL A 118 -7.52 11.17 -4.61
N GLN A 119 -6.28 11.00 -5.06
CA GLN A 119 -5.56 11.96 -5.90
C GLN A 119 -6.27 12.21 -7.23
N CYS A 120 -6.72 11.16 -7.92
CA CYS A 120 -7.49 11.30 -9.15
C CYS A 120 -8.79 12.09 -8.91
N PHE A 121 -9.57 11.76 -7.88
CA PHE A 121 -10.80 12.51 -7.57
C PHE A 121 -10.52 13.95 -7.14
N ALA A 122 -9.45 14.20 -6.38
CA ALA A 122 -9.07 15.55 -5.92
C ALA A 122 -8.80 16.53 -7.08
N THR A 123 -8.45 16.04 -8.28
CA THR A 123 -8.33 16.90 -9.48
C THR A 123 -9.65 17.60 -9.85
N GLY A 124 -10.79 16.99 -9.53
CA GLY A 124 -12.14 17.57 -9.68
C GLY A 124 -12.62 18.34 -8.45
N GLY A 125 -11.75 18.63 -7.49
CA GLY A 125 -12.06 19.41 -6.29
C GLY A 125 -12.98 18.69 -5.28
N LEU A 126 -13.57 19.48 -4.39
CA LEU A 126 -14.41 18.98 -3.29
C LEU A 126 -15.60 18.15 -3.79
N LYS A 127 -16.29 18.61 -4.84
CA LYS A 127 -17.45 17.90 -5.41
C LYS A 127 -17.11 16.49 -5.88
N SER A 128 -15.98 16.34 -6.55
CA SER A 128 -15.49 15.04 -7.03
C SER A 128 -15.19 14.10 -5.84
N LEU A 129 -14.54 14.58 -4.79
CA LEU A 129 -14.33 13.77 -3.58
C LEU A 129 -15.64 13.37 -2.88
N MET A 130 -16.64 14.26 -2.88
CA MET A 130 -17.97 13.94 -2.35
C MET A 130 -18.65 12.84 -3.18
N GLU A 131 -18.43 12.81 -4.49
CA GLU A 131 -18.93 11.73 -5.35
C GLU A 131 -18.24 10.39 -5.06
N LEU A 132 -16.93 10.40 -4.78
CA LEU A 132 -16.23 9.19 -4.32
C LEU A 132 -16.84 8.66 -3.01
N GLU A 133 -17.09 9.54 -2.03
CA GLU A 133 -17.76 9.19 -0.78
C GLU A 133 -19.18 8.64 -1.03
N LYS A 134 -19.95 9.31 -1.89
CA LYS A 134 -21.30 8.90 -2.29
C LYS A 134 -21.30 7.50 -2.89
N ARG A 135 -20.36 7.22 -3.79
CA ARG A 135 -20.22 5.93 -4.47
C ARG A 135 -19.98 4.79 -3.47
N TRP A 136 -19.12 4.99 -2.48
CA TRP A 136 -18.89 4.01 -1.42
C TRP A 136 -20.11 3.78 -0.54
N ARG A 137 -20.79 4.85 -0.13
CA ARG A 137 -22.02 4.75 0.68
C ARG A 137 -23.17 4.08 -0.08
N GLN A 138 -23.36 4.42 -1.35
CA GLN A 138 -24.37 3.80 -2.20
C GLN A 138 -24.04 2.32 -2.46
N HIS A 139 -22.78 2.00 -2.72
CA HIS A 139 -22.32 0.62 -2.87
C HIS A 139 -22.67 -0.25 -1.66
N PHE A 140 -22.48 0.27 -0.44
CA PHE A 140 -22.89 -0.44 0.77
C PHE A 140 -24.40 -0.70 0.81
N LEU A 141 -25.23 0.29 0.50
CA LEU A 141 -26.69 0.11 0.48
C LEU A 141 -27.13 -0.94 -0.54
N ASP A 142 -26.61 -0.85 -1.77
CA ASP A 142 -27.00 -1.71 -2.89
C ASP A 142 -26.64 -3.18 -2.63
N ASN A 143 -25.47 -3.43 -2.07
CA ASN A 143 -24.94 -4.78 -1.91
C ASN A 143 -25.28 -5.41 -0.54
N MET A 144 -25.36 -4.61 0.53
CA MET A 144 -25.59 -5.12 1.88
C MET A 144 -27.06 -5.07 2.32
N GLN A 145 -27.90 -4.25 1.68
CA GLN A 145 -29.33 -4.08 1.99
C GLN A 145 -29.61 -4.08 3.52
N PRO A 146 -28.95 -3.19 4.27
CA PRO A 146 -28.93 -3.24 5.73
C PRO A 146 -30.32 -2.94 6.33
N LYS A 147 -30.75 -3.73 7.32
CA LYS A 147 -32.08 -3.61 7.94
C LYS A 147 -32.16 -2.62 9.10
N PHE A 148 -31.02 -2.24 9.67
CA PHE A 148 -30.92 -1.51 10.94
C PHE A 148 -30.01 -0.28 10.86
N LEU A 149 -29.93 0.36 9.68
CA LEU A 149 -29.21 1.62 9.59
C LEU A 149 -29.87 2.69 10.48
N PRO A 150 -29.07 3.60 11.08
CA PRO A 150 -29.62 4.74 11.79
C PRO A 150 -30.57 5.54 10.89
N GLN A 151 -31.69 6.02 11.44
CA GLN A 151 -32.70 6.77 10.68
C GLN A 151 -32.13 8.02 9.96
N GLN A 152 -31.10 8.64 10.52
CA GLN A 152 -30.46 9.83 9.97
C GLN A 152 -29.29 9.51 9.02
N TRP A 153 -28.96 8.22 8.82
CA TRP A 153 -27.92 7.83 7.90
C TRP A 153 -28.34 8.19 6.48
N SER A 154 -27.44 8.87 5.76
CA SER A 154 -27.69 9.30 4.39
C SER A 154 -26.42 9.23 3.56
N VAL A 155 -26.59 8.93 2.27
CA VAL A 155 -25.49 8.85 1.30
C VAL A 155 -24.80 10.22 1.18
N ASP A 156 -25.58 11.30 1.15
CA ASP A 156 -25.08 12.67 0.99
C ASP A 156 -24.86 13.39 2.35
N HIS A 157 -24.64 12.65 3.44
CA HIS A 157 -24.46 13.24 4.76
C HIS A 157 -23.34 14.29 4.78
N ASN A 158 -23.59 15.45 5.38
CA ASN A 158 -22.72 16.64 5.42
C ASN A 158 -22.41 17.33 4.08
N HIS A 159 -22.83 16.80 2.94
CA HIS A 159 -22.48 17.34 1.62
C HIS A 159 -22.89 18.82 1.46
N SER A 160 -24.16 19.13 1.72
CA SER A 160 -24.68 20.51 1.66
C SER A 160 -23.99 21.45 2.66
N LYS A 161 -23.57 20.94 3.82
CA LYS A 161 -22.87 21.74 4.84
C LYS A 161 -21.45 22.08 4.37
N LEU A 162 -20.74 21.13 3.77
CA LEU A 162 -19.40 21.33 3.22
C LEU A 162 -19.43 22.31 2.06
N ILE A 163 -20.37 22.16 1.11
CA ILE A 163 -20.54 23.09 -0.01
C ILE A 163 -20.80 24.52 0.50
N LYS A 164 -21.72 24.70 1.44
CA LYS A 164 -22.01 26.04 2.02
C LYS A 164 -20.79 26.66 2.71
N LYS A 165 -19.94 25.83 3.33
CA LYS A 165 -18.79 26.30 4.11
C LYS A 165 -17.59 26.65 3.22
N TYR A 166 -17.34 25.86 2.18
CA TYR A 166 -16.10 25.91 1.42
C TYR A 166 -16.27 26.30 -0.06
N GLY A 167 -17.50 26.30 -0.57
CA GLY A 167 -17.79 26.43 -2.00
C GLY A 167 -17.71 25.08 -2.72
N GLU A 168 -18.47 24.96 -3.81
CA GLU A 168 -18.52 23.74 -4.64
C GLU A 168 -17.20 23.50 -5.38
N ASP A 169 -16.58 24.58 -5.85
CA ASP A 169 -15.35 24.57 -6.66
C ASP A 169 -14.06 24.62 -5.83
N LEU A 170 -14.12 24.26 -4.54
CA LEU A 170 -12.93 24.26 -3.68
C LEU A 170 -11.86 23.32 -4.29
N PRO A 171 -10.68 23.83 -4.69
CA PRO A 171 -9.59 22.99 -5.14
C PRO A 171 -9.00 22.21 -3.98
N ILE A 172 -8.69 20.93 -4.20
CA ILE A 172 -8.11 20.07 -3.18
C ILE A 172 -6.65 19.79 -3.50
N LYS A 173 -5.77 20.09 -2.54
CA LYS A 173 -4.37 19.71 -2.59
C LYS A 173 -4.13 18.64 -1.53
N LEU A 174 -3.71 17.46 -1.98
CA LEU A 174 -3.28 16.40 -1.10
C LEU A 174 -1.77 16.58 -0.86
N GLY A 175 -1.38 16.63 0.41
CA GLY A 175 0.02 16.70 0.83
C GLY A 175 0.70 15.35 0.87
#